data_AF-A0A496VWH5-F1
#
_entry.id   AF-A0A496VWH5-F1
#
_cell.length_a   1.000
_cell.length_b   1.000
_cell.length_c   1.000
_cell.angle_alpha   90.00
_cell.angle_beta   90.00
_cell.angle_gamma   90.00
#
_symmetry.space_group_name_H-M   'P 1'
#
loop_
_entity.id
_entity.type
_entity.pdbx_description
1 polymer ?
#
loop_
_entity_poly.entity_id
_entity_poly.type
_entity_poly.pdbx_seq_one_letter_code
_entity_poly.pdbx_strand_id
1 'polypeptide(L)'
;MNKLTNEQLLRLFTSEKTEECAQAVEYLFKQSVKSFYFLLAQQGNKEPLMANLNHPLSGAHTVVAFPSRIYASGVLPELSDEDKEKVVTIEVASLYLISAIYHDKLIFAFNPLLTDLNLPANEGIAANKEEYLIRGFFSARKWVKKCQEVGLETLRQQDEDPLKSANLAWW
;
A
#
# COMPACT_ATOMS: atom_id res chain seq x y z
N MET A 1 -12.51 7.51 -19.72
CA MET A 1 -11.06 7.20 -19.71
C MET A 1 -10.82 5.93 -20.50
N ASN A 2 -9.91 5.95 -21.46
CA ASN A 2 -9.44 4.72 -22.13
C ASN A 2 -8.74 3.83 -21.10
N LYS A 3 -8.88 2.50 -21.23
CA LYS A 3 -8.22 1.53 -20.36
C LYS A 3 -6.70 1.61 -20.57
N LEU A 4 -5.96 1.95 -19.51
CA LEU A 4 -4.49 1.97 -19.55
C LEU A 4 -3.94 0.53 -19.67
N THR A 5 -2.83 0.37 -20.39
CA THR A 5 -2.06 -0.89 -20.35
C THR A 5 -1.35 -1.02 -19.00
N ASN A 6 -0.93 -2.24 -18.62
CA ASN A 6 -0.17 -2.45 -17.39
C ASN A 6 1.13 -1.65 -17.36
N GLU A 7 1.80 -1.49 -18.51
CA GLU A 7 3.03 -0.69 -18.62
C GLU A 7 2.77 0.81 -18.41
N GLN A 8 1.71 1.34 -19.03
CA GLN A 8 1.31 2.74 -18.82
C GLN A 8 0.90 2.99 -17.37
N LEU A 9 0.17 2.04 -16.78
CA LEU A 9 -0.26 2.12 -15.40
C LEU A 9 0.90 2.05 -14.43
N LEU A 10 1.86 1.15 -14.65
CA LEU A 10 3.08 1.06 -13.86
C LEU A 10 3.87 2.37 -13.93
N ARG A 11 4.06 2.90 -15.14
CA ARG A 11 4.77 4.18 -15.35
C ARG A 11 4.12 5.35 -14.60
N LEU A 12 2.79 5.43 -14.58
CA LEU A 12 2.11 6.46 -13.82
C LEU A 12 2.23 6.22 -12.32
N PHE A 13 2.07 4.96 -11.88
CA PHE A 13 2.10 4.60 -10.47
C PHE A 13 3.47 4.80 -9.82
N THR A 14 4.56 4.63 -10.59
CA THR A 14 5.94 4.91 -10.16
C THR A 14 6.44 6.29 -10.57
N SER A 15 5.56 7.17 -11.06
CA SER A 15 5.97 8.51 -11.52
C SER A 15 6.50 9.36 -10.36
N GLU A 16 7.59 10.09 -10.60
CA GLU A 16 8.11 11.09 -9.66
C GLU A 16 7.21 12.33 -9.55
N LYS A 17 6.24 12.48 -10.47
CA LYS A 17 5.26 13.56 -10.42
C LYS A 17 4.07 13.14 -9.58
N THR A 18 3.83 13.85 -8.50
CA THR A 18 2.76 13.57 -7.54
C THR A 18 1.39 13.48 -8.18
N GLU A 19 1.07 14.33 -9.16
CA GLU A 19 -0.22 14.31 -9.84
C GLU A 19 -0.41 13.04 -10.70
N GLU A 20 0.63 12.59 -11.39
CA GLU A 20 0.59 11.37 -12.21
C GLU A 20 0.44 10.12 -11.33
N CYS A 21 1.19 10.06 -10.23
CA CYS A 21 1.11 8.98 -9.26
C CYS A 21 -0.26 8.94 -8.56
N ALA A 22 -0.80 10.08 -8.15
CA ALA A 22 -2.14 10.19 -7.56
C ALA A 22 -3.24 9.75 -8.54
N GLN A 23 -3.12 10.11 -9.83
CA GLN A 23 -4.04 9.64 -10.87
C GLN A 23 -4.02 8.11 -11.02
N ALA A 24 -2.85 7.48 -10.92
CA ALA A 24 -2.73 6.02 -10.94
C ALA A 24 -3.41 5.37 -9.74
N VAL A 25 -3.21 5.91 -8.53
CA VAL A 25 -3.85 5.46 -7.29
C VAL A 25 -5.38 5.50 -7.43
N GLU A 26 -5.93 6.63 -7.85
CA GLU A 26 -7.36 6.78 -8.07
C GLU A 26 -7.90 5.83 -9.14
N TYR A 27 -7.16 5.68 -10.24
CA TYR A 27 -7.56 4.78 -11.32
C TYR A 27 -7.61 3.33 -10.83
N LEU A 28 -6.57 2.86 -10.13
CA LEU A 28 -6.50 1.52 -9.55
C LEU A 28 -7.67 1.25 -8.62
N PHE A 29 -7.97 2.18 -7.71
CA PHE A 29 -9.10 2.07 -6.80
C PHE A 29 -10.44 2.02 -7.54
N LYS A 30 -10.67 2.91 -8.52
CA LYS A 30 -11.89 2.93 -9.35
C LYS A 30 -12.06 1.67 -10.20
N GLN A 31 -10.98 0.99 -10.57
CA GLN A 31 -11.04 -0.32 -11.25
C GLN A 31 -11.50 -1.46 -10.33
N SER A 32 -11.53 -1.24 -9.01
CA SER A 32 -11.96 -2.23 -8.01
C SER A 32 -11.24 -3.58 -8.23
N VAL A 33 -11.94 -4.70 -8.18
CA VAL A 33 -11.41 -6.07 -8.31
C VAL A 33 -10.53 -6.31 -9.54
N LYS A 34 -10.68 -5.51 -10.61
CA LYS A 34 -9.86 -5.62 -11.83
C LYS A 34 -8.40 -5.20 -11.61
N SER A 35 -8.12 -4.45 -10.55
CA SER A 35 -6.78 -3.98 -10.21
C SER A 35 -5.95 -5.01 -9.42
N PHE A 36 -6.57 -6.02 -8.80
CA PHE A 36 -5.91 -6.89 -7.84
C PHE A 36 -4.66 -7.59 -8.39
N TYR A 37 -4.70 -8.13 -9.61
CA TYR A 37 -3.53 -8.77 -10.20
C TYR A 37 -2.35 -7.80 -10.41
N PHE A 38 -2.64 -6.56 -10.83
CA PHE A 38 -1.61 -5.54 -10.97
C PHE A 38 -1.00 -5.17 -9.61
N LEU A 39 -1.84 -4.97 -8.59
CA LEU A 39 -1.41 -4.61 -7.23
C LEU A 39 -0.59 -5.73 -6.58
N LEU A 40 -1.04 -6.99 -6.71
CA LEU A 40 -0.30 -8.15 -6.19
C LEU A 40 1.06 -8.34 -6.88
N ALA A 41 1.18 -7.95 -8.15
CA ALA A 41 2.44 -8.02 -8.89
C ALA A 41 3.48 -6.98 -8.43
N GLN A 42 3.09 -6.00 -7.61
CA GLN A 42 4.00 -5.00 -7.06
C GLN A 42 4.74 -5.44 -5.80
N GLN A 43 4.51 -6.67 -5.30
CA GLN A 43 5.29 -7.17 -4.17
C GLN A 43 6.79 -7.11 -4.48
N GLY A 44 7.58 -6.52 -3.58
CA GLY A 44 9.01 -6.32 -3.77
C GLY A 44 9.38 -5.03 -4.50
N ASN A 45 8.41 -4.25 -4.99
CA ASN A 45 8.68 -2.91 -5.52
C ASN A 45 8.94 -1.93 -4.36
N LYS A 46 10.22 -1.74 -4.04
CA LYS A 46 10.72 -0.88 -2.97
C LYS A 46 10.83 0.60 -3.35
N GLU A 47 10.43 0.99 -4.56
CA GLU A 47 10.44 2.41 -4.94
C GLU A 47 9.50 3.20 -4.01
N PRO A 48 9.88 4.40 -3.54
CA PRO A 48 8.99 5.19 -2.70
C PRO A 48 7.81 5.73 -3.52
N LEU A 49 6.61 5.72 -2.93
CA LEU A 49 5.41 6.28 -3.54
C LEU A 49 5.48 7.82 -3.50
N MET A 50 5.39 8.45 -4.66
CA MET A 50 5.45 9.92 -4.80
C MET A 50 4.08 10.59 -4.75
N ALA A 51 3.09 9.92 -4.13
CA ALA A 51 1.75 10.42 -3.88
C ALA A 51 1.33 10.18 -2.44
N ASN A 52 0.42 11.01 -1.94
CA ASN A 52 -0.31 10.69 -0.72
C ASN A 52 -1.45 9.72 -1.07
N LEU A 53 -1.70 8.71 -0.25
CA LEU A 53 -2.90 7.85 -0.31
C LEU A 53 -4.16 8.60 0.20
N ASN A 54 -4.23 9.91 -0.07
CA ASN A 54 -5.29 10.86 0.25
C ASN A 54 -5.63 11.07 1.74
N HIS A 55 -4.83 10.61 2.70
CA HIS A 55 -5.05 10.94 4.11
C HIS A 55 -4.29 12.25 4.47
N PRO A 56 -4.97 13.36 4.82
CA PRO A 56 -4.29 14.64 5.10
C PRO A 56 -3.37 14.59 6.33
N LEU A 57 -3.58 13.63 7.24
CA LEU A 57 -2.76 13.42 8.44
C LEU A 57 -1.74 12.27 8.32
N SER A 58 -1.70 11.50 7.22
CA SER A 58 -0.73 10.38 7.10
C SER A 58 0.72 10.89 7.14
N GLY A 59 0.96 12.08 6.58
CA GLY A 59 2.25 12.74 6.56
C GLY A 59 2.84 13.05 7.93
N ALA A 60 2.06 12.99 9.02
CA ALA A 60 2.58 13.20 10.38
C ALA A 60 3.39 12.00 10.91
N HIS A 61 3.25 10.81 10.30
CA HIS A 61 3.87 9.56 10.79
C HIS A 61 4.53 8.70 9.70
N THR A 62 4.33 9.02 8.41
CA THR A 62 5.05 8.38 7.30
C THR A 62 6.29 9.16 6.92
N VAL A 63 7.36 8.46 6.57
CA VAL A 63 8.59 9.09 6.06
C VAL A 63 8.51 9.20 4.54
N VAL A 64 8.64 10.42 4.01
CA VAL A 64 8.83 10.62 2.58
C VAL A 64 10.30 10.36 2.26
N ALA A 65 10.58 9.19 1.71
CA ALA A 65 11.90 8.90 1.16
C ALA A 65 12.03 9.57 -0.21
N PHE A 66 12.94 10.51 -0.31
CA PHE A 66 13.42 11.00 -1.59
C PHE A 66 14.41 9.99 -2.15
N PRO A 67 14.33 9.60 -3.44
CA PRO A 67 15.32 8.71 -4.03
C PRO A 67 16.72 9.28 -3.81
N SER A 68 17.69 8.43 -3.42
CA SER A 68 19.07 8.85 -3.15
C SER A 68 19.70 9.44 -4.42
N ARG A 69 19.57 10.76 -4.59
CA ARG A 69 20.20 11.53 -5.64
C ARG A 69 21.04 12.63 -4.99
N ILE A 70 22.05 13.08 -5.71
CA ILE A 70 22.76 14.32 -5.37
C ILE A 70 21.74 15.43 -5.56
N TYR A 71 21.19 15.96 -4.47
CA TYR A 71 20.33 17.13 -4.51
C TYR A 71 21.20 18.38 -4.58
N ALA A 72 20.67 19.48 -5.12
CA ALA A 72 21.39 20.75 -5.22
C ALA A 72 21.90 21.28 -3.85
N SER A 73 21.36 20.74 -2.75
CA SER A 73 21.72 21.02 -1.35
C SER A 73 22.75 20.05 -0.74
N GLY A 74 23.23 19.03 -1.47
CA GLY A 74 24.18 18.02 -0.99
C GLY A 74 23.64 16.59 -1.00
N VAL A 75 24.32 15.69 -0.27
CA VAL A 75 23.89 14.31 -0.04
C VAL A 75 22.83 14.32 1.06
N LEU A 76 21.62 13.84 0.78
CA LEU A 76 20.63 13.60 1.84
C LEU A 76 21.18 12.52 2.79
N PRO A 77 21.08 12.70 4.12
CA PRO A 77 21.50 11.69 5.06
C PRO A 77 20.74 10.38 4.82
N GLU A 78 21.43 9.25 4.92
CA GLU A 78 20.79 7.94 4.88
C GLU A 78 19.73 7.87 5.99
N LEU A 79 18.54 7.38 5.64
CA LEU A 79 17.49 7.13 6.63
C LEU A 79 17.96 6.08 7.63
N SER A 80 17.55 6.24 8.89
CA SER A 80 17.70 5.17 9.88
C SER A 80 16.89 3.95 9.45
N ASP A 81 17.24 2.76 9.94
CA ASP A 81 16.48 1.55 9.61
C ASP A 81 15.02 1.65 10.08
N GLU A 82 14.77 2.30 11.21
CA GLU A 82 13.41 2.59 11.69
C GLU A 82 12.64 3.53 10.75
N ASP A 83 13.31 4.56 10.20
CA ASP A 83 12.68 5.48 9.26
C ASP A 83 12.40 4.82 7.92
N LYS A 84 13.27 3.91 7.46
CA LYS A 84 13.03 3.10 6.25
C LYS A 84 11.77 2.27 6.38
N GLU A 85 11.50 1.70 7.56
CA GLU A 85 10.28 0.95 7.81
C GLU A 85 9.02 1.83 7.83
N LYS A 86 9.14 3.16 7.96
CA LYS A 86 8.01 4.10 7.90
C LYS A 86 7.79 4.71 6.51
N VAL A 87 8.59 4.29 5.52
CA VAL A 87 8.42 4.72 4.13
C VAL A 87 7.24 4.01 3.50
N VAL A 88 6.44 4.77 2.74
CA VAL A 88 5.39 4.21 1.88
C VAL A 88 5.99 3.93 0.52
N THR A 89 6.26 2.66 0.24
CA THR A 89 6.73 2.20 -1.08
C THR A 89 5.57 1.79 -1.98
N ILE A 90 5.85 1.51 -3.25
CA ILE A 90 4.87 1.03 -4.22
C ILE A 90 4.23 -0.29 -3.75
N GLU A 91 4.98 -1.21 -3.15
CA GLU A 91 4.41 -2.44 -2.61
C GLU A 91 3.47 -2.17 -1.41
N VAL A 92 3.83 -1.22 -0.53
CA VAL A 92 2.99 -0.83 0.62
C VAL A 92 1.68 -0.24 0.10
N ALA A 93 1.79 0.71 -0.84
CA ALA A 93 0.66 1.35 -1.48
C ALA A 93 -0.25 0.34 -2.18
N SER A 94 0.35 -0.69 -2.79
CA SER A 94 -0.39 -1.73 -3.49
C SER A 94 -1.18 -2.61 -2.52
N LEU A 95 -0.56 -3.04 -1.43
CA LEU A 95 -1.24 -3.82 -0.38
C LEU A 95 -2.35 -2.99 0.30
N TYR A 96 -2.07 -1.71 0.55
CA TYR A 96 -3.05 -0.76 1.08
C TYR A 96 -4.24 -0.60 0.14
N LEU A 97 -4.01 -0.46 -1.17
CA LEU A 97 -5.08 -0.32 -2.16
C LEU A 97 -5.98 -1.57 -2.24
N ILE A 98 -5.43 -2.77 -2.07
CA ILE A 98 -6.26 -3.99 -1.99
C ILE A 98 -7.23 -3.88 -0.79
N SER A 99 -6.75 -3.40 0.36
CA SER A 99 -7.56 -3.19 1.56
C SER A 99 -8.56 -2.04 1.38
N ALA A 100 -8.15 -0.94 0.74
CA ALA A 100 -9.02 0.18 0.42
C ALA A 100 -10.21 -0.24 -0.46
N ILE A 101 -9.96 -1.08 -1.46
CA ILE A 101 -11.01 -1.65 -2.32
C ILE A 101 -11.96 -2.52 -1.49
N TYR A 102 -11.45 -3.32 -0.55
CA TYR A 102 -12.30 -4.05 0.39
C TYR A 102 -13.19 -3.10 1.22
N HIS A 103 -12.65 -2.01 1.75
CA HIS A 103 -13.43 -1.04 2.54
C HIS A 103 -14.28 -0.07 1.72
N ASP A 104 -14.20 -0.12 0.38
CA ASP A 104 -14.79 0.87 -0.54
C ASP A 104 -14.40 2.32 -0.20
N LYS A 105 -13.20 2.52 0.35
CA LYS A 105 -12.74 3.81 0.83
C LYS A 105 -11.22 3.90 0.73
N LEU A 106 -10.72 4.90 -0.01
CA LEU A 106 -9.28 5.19 -0.08
C LEU A 106 -8.69 5.55 1.29
N ILE A 107 -9.48 6.21 2.14
CA ILE A 107 -9.09 6.70 3.45
C ILE A 107 -9.80 5.86 4.53
N PHE A 108 -9.36 4.62 4.73
CA PHE A 108 -9.98 3.69 5.67
C PHE A 108 -9.17 3.48 6.97
N ALA A 109 -7.89 3.86 6.96
CA ALA A 109 -6.99 3.81 8.10
C ALA A 109 -6.33 5.18 8.33
N PHE A 110 -5.72 5.38 9.49
CA PHE A 110 -5.06 6.64 9.84
C PHE A 110 -3.75 6.81 9.06
N ASN A 111 -3.01 5.72 8.86
CA ASN A 111 -1.84 5.72 7.99
C ASN A 111 -1.59 4.35 7.31
N PRO A 112 -0.82 4.35 6.20
CA PRO A 112 -0.43 3.13 5.49
C PRO A 112 0.75 2.43 6.17
N LEU A 113 0.69 2.25 7.50
CA LEU A 113 1.64 1.46 8.27
C LEU A 113 0.93 0.23 8.83
N LEU A 114 1.65 -0.89 8.88
CA LEU A 114 1.12 -2.16 9.38
C LEU A 114 1.43 -2.34 10.86
N THR A 115 0.48 -2.93 11.59
CA THR A 115 0.63 -3.36 12.98
C THR A 115 0.41 -4.86 13.06
N ASP A 116 1.27 -5.57 13.78
CA ASP A 116 1.10 -7.00 14.08
C ASP A 116 0.19 -7.19 15.30
N LEU A 117 -0.98 -7.80 15.06
CA LEU A 117 -1.98 -8.05 16.09
C LEU A 117 -1.60 -9.18 17.03
N ASN A 118 -0.54 -9.94 16.73
CA ASN A 118 -0.01 -10.92 17.67
C ASN A 118 0.85 -10.28 18.78
N LEU A 119 1.28 -9.02 18.60
CA LEU A 119 2.10 -8.32 19.57
C LEU A 119 1.25 -7.56 20.60
N PRO A 120 1.71 -7.42 21.84
CA PRO A 120 1.11 -6.52 22.82
C PRO A 120 0.99 -5.08 22.30
N ALA A 121 -0.05 -4.35 22.71
CA ALA A 121 -0.35 -3.00 22.22
C ALA A 121 0.77 -1.97 22.44
N ASN A 122 1.64 -2.20 23.42
CA ASN A 122 2.81 -1.37 23.73
C ASN A 122 4.08 -1.75 22.93
N GLU A 123 4.03 -2.86 22.17
CA GLU A 123 5.14 -3.37 21.35
C GLU A 123 4.83 -3.32 19.84
N GLY A 124 3.55 -3.19 19.47
CA GLY A 124 3.08 -3.00 18.10
C GLY A 124 3.38 -1.61 17.56
N ILE A 125 4.66 -1.28 17.33
CA ILE A 125 5.03 -0.07 16.59
C ILE A 125 4.61 -0.29 15.13
N ALA A 126 3.72 0.57 14.66
CA ALA A 126 3.26 0.54 13.28
C ALA A 126 4.41 0.84 12.32
N ALA A 127 4.65 -0.08 11.40
CA ALA A 127 5.81 -0.08 10.51
C ALA A 127 5.55 -1.00 9.30
N ASN A 128 6.19 -0.71 8.17
CA ASN A 128 6.17 -1.53 6.97
C ASN A 128 7.37 -2.50 6.95
N LYS A 129 7.51 -3.29 8.02
CA LYS A 129 8.56 -4.31 8.12
C LYS A 129 8.45 -5.31 6.97
N GLU A 130 9.59 -5.79 6.49
CA GLU A 130 9.63 -6.75 5.39
C GLU A 130 8.80 -8.01 5.71
N GLU A 131 8.90 -8.52 6.95
CA GLU A 131 8.11 -9.66 7.41
C GLU A 131 6.59 -9.40 7.30
N TYR A 132 6.13 -8.20 7.69
CA TYR A 132 4.72 -7.83 7.65
C TYR A 132 4.23 -7.76 6.21
N LEU A 133 5.04 -7.19 5.30
CA LEU A 133 4.71 -7.13 3.88
C LEU A 133 4.65 -8.52 3.25
N ILE A 134 5.61 -9.41 3.56
CA ILE A 134 5.59 -10.80 3.07
C ILE A 134 4.31 -11.52 3.53
N ARG A 135 3.98 -11.45 4.82
CA ARG A 135 2.75 -12.04 5.40
C ARG A 135 1.50 -11.42 4.81
N GLY A 136 1.46 -10.09 4.68
CA GLY A 136 0.35 -9.33 4.13
C GLY A 136 0.06 -9.69 2.67
N PHE A 137 1.07 -9.73 1.80
CA PHE A 137 0.91 -10.16 0.41
C PHE A 137 0.51 -11.63 0.29
N PHE A 138 1.01 -12.51 1.16
CA PHE A 138 0.60 -13.91 1.19
C PHE A 138 -0.89 -14.04 1.56
N SER A 139 -1.36 -13.33 2.58
CA SER A 139 -2.78 -13.25 2.95
C SER A 139 -3.62 -12.67 1.81
N ALA A 140 -3.21 -11.52 1.26
CA ALA A 140 -3.92 -10.86 0.17
C ALA A 140 -4.05 -11.73 -1.07
N ARG A 141 -3.04 -12.54 -1.43
CA ARG A 141 -3.16 -13.50 -2.54
C ARG A 141 -4.24 -14.56 -2.31
N LYS A 142 -4.29 -15.15 -1.12
CA LYS A 142 -5.34 -16.11 -0.76
C LYS A 142 -6.71 -15.45 -0.78
N TRP A 143 -6.80 -14.26 -0.21
CA TRP A 143 -8.02 -13.47 -0.17
C TRP A 143 -8.52 -13.08 -1.57
N VAL A 144 -7.64 -12.61 -2.46
CA VAL A 144 -8.00 -12.27 -3.85
C VAL A 144 -8.51 -13.50 -4.61
N LYS A 145 -7.89 -14.67 -4.40
CA LYS A 145 -8.40 -15.93 -4.97
C LYS A 145 -9.82 -16.22 -4.47
N LYS A 146 -10.05 -16.11 -3.16
CA LYS A 146 -11.39 -16.29 -2.57
C LYS A 146 -12.39 -15.26 -3.12
N CYS A 147 -11.97 -14.00 -3.29
CA CYS A 147 -12.80 -12.93 -3.85
C CYS A 147 -13.25 -13.24 -5.28
N GLN A 148 -12.44 -13.93 -6.07
CA GLN A 148 -12.82 -14.36 -7.42
C GLN A 148 -13.86 -15.49 -7.40
N GLU A 149 -13.86 -16.31 -6.35
CA GLU A 149 -14.77 -17.43 -6.19
C GLU A 149 -16.14 -16.98 -5.65
N VAL A 150 -16.15 -16.12 -4.62
CA VAL A 150 -17.39 -15.77 -3.89
C VAL A 150 -17.85 -14.32 -4.05
N GLY A 151 -17.03 -13.46 -4.68
CA GLY A 151 -17.30 -12.04 -4.87
C GLY A 151 -16.95 -11.16 -3.66
N LEU A 152 -16.69 -9.88 -3.95
CA LEU A 152 -16.25 -8.89 -2.96
C LEU A 152 -17.29 -8.63 -1.86
N GLU A 153 -18.58 -8.51 -2.23
CA GLU A 153 -19.64 -8.23 -1.26
C GLU A 153 -19.83 -9.35 -0.24
N THR A 154 -19.69 -10.61 -0.68
CA THR A 154 -19.76 -11.77 0.21
C THR A 154 -18.66 -11.72 1.26
N LEU A 155 -17.43 -11.35 0.87
CA LEU A 155 -16.31 -11.22 1.80
C LEU A 155 -16.54 -10.06 2.79
N ARG A 156 -17.09 -8.93 2.35
CA ARG A 156 -17.47 -7.82 3.24
C ARG A 156 -18.52 -8.23 4.26
N GLN A 157 -19.53 -9.01 3.85
CA GLN A 157 -20.56 -9.52 4.76
C GLN A 157 -20.00 -10.50 5.80
N GLN A 158 -18.93 -11.23 5.46
CA GLN A 158 -18.24 -12.16 6.35
C GLN A 158 -17.16 -11.48 7.20
N ASP A 159 -16.99 -10.16 7.06
CA ASP A 159 -15.89 -9.39 7.65
C ASP A 159 -14.53 -10.04 7.38
N GLU A 160 -14.35 -10.58 6.17
CA GLU A 160 -13.09 -11.18 5.74
C GLU A 160 -12.25 -10.13 5.04
N ASP A 161 -11.44 -9.42 5.80
CA ASP A 161 -10.50 -8.44 5.26
C ASP A 161 -9.26 -9.11 4.63
N PRO A 162 -8.55 -8.42 3.71
CA PRO A 162 -7.39 -9.00 3.01
C PRO A 162 -6.21 -9.39 3.90
N LEU A 163 -6.09 -8.81 5.10
CA LEU A 163 -4.99 -9.02 6.04
C LEU A 163 -5.36 -9.92 7.22
N LYS A 164 -6.64 -10.29 7.38
CA LYS A 164 -7.17 -11.10 8.48
C LYS A 164 -6.31 -12.31 8.80
N SER A 165 -5.98 -13.10 7.77
CA SER A 165 -5.22 -14.35 7.95
C SER A 165 -3.74 -14.14 8.26
N ALA A 166 -3.23 -12.92 8.07
CA ALA A 166 -1.89 -12.53 8.47
C ALA A 166 -1.83 -12.00 9.91
N ASN A 167 -2.95 -11.80 10.62
CA ASN A 167 -3.01 -11.07 11.89
C ASN A 167 -2.32 -9.70 11.80
N LEU A 168 -2.54 -8.98 10.69
CA LEU A 168 -2.04 -7.63 10.47
C LEU A 168 -3.22 -6.68 10.36
N ALA A 169 -3.03 -5.44 10.82
CA ALA A 169 -3.98 -4.35 10.61
C ALA A 169 -3.26 -3.10 10.13
N TRP A 170 -4.00 -2.23 9.46
CA TRP A 170 -3.57 -0.87 9.19
C TRP A 170 -3.78 0.00 10.44
N TRP A 171 -2.83 0.88 10.72
CA TRP A 171 -2.90 1.78 11.87
C TRP A 171 -3.80 3.00 11.62
#